data_AF-A0A509L6H0-F1
#
_entry.id   AF-A0A509L6H0-F1
#
_cell.length_a   1.000
_cell.length_b   1.000
_cell.length_c   1.000
_cell.angle_alpha   90.00
_cell.angle_beta   90.00
_cell.angle_gamma   90.00
#
_symmetry.space_group_name_H-M   'P 1'
#
loop_
_entity.id
_entity.type
_entity.pdbx_description
1 polymer ?
#
loop_
_entity_poly.entity_id
_entity_poly.type
_entity_poly.pdbx_seq_one_letter_code
_entity_poly.pdbx_strand_id
1 'polypeptide(L)'
;MWLLIVLFSIVGFASGAIVIGMAFVKESVPLALAGTVSGISNMGMEMGSMILQPAIGLVLDLKWDGLLENGTRVYDLNAFHMAFGAIIGLSILGTILITFAKETFCQQLHE
;
A
#
# COMPACT_ATOMS: atom_id res chain seq x y z
N MET A 1 -7.35 16.47 -16.26
CA MET A 1 -6.14 15.75 -16.73
C MET A 1 -4.87 16.18 -16.00
N TRP A 2 -4.48 17.46 -15.99
CA TRP A 2 -3.24 17.92 -15.32
C TRP A 2 -3.11 17.49 -13.85
N LEU A 3 -4.18 17.61 -13.06
CA LEU A 3 -4.21 17.16 -11.66
C LEU A 3 -3.85 15.68 -11.51
N LEU A 4 -4.38 14.84 -12.41
CA LEU A 4 -4.17 13.39 -12.37
C LEU A 4 -2.73 13.03 -12.76
N ILE A 5 -2.16 13.77 -13.72
CA ILE A 5 -0.74 13.63 -14.09
C ILE A 5 0.14 13.94 -12.89
N VAL A 6 -0.08 15.08 -12.23
CA VAL A 6 0.70 15.49 -11.04
C VAL A 6 0.56 14.45 -9.92
N LEU A 7 -0.65 13.99 -9.62
CA LEU A 7 -0.90 12.96 -8.61
C LEU A 7 -0.14 11.66 -8.93
N PHE A 8 -0.22 11.17 -10.16
CA PHE A 8 0.48 9.94 -10.55
C PHE A 8 2.00 10.11 -10.59
N SER A 9 2.51 11.29 -10.94
CA SER A 9 3.94 11.59 -10.82
C SER A 9 4.42 11.56 -9.37
N ILE A 10 3.65 12.10 -8.43
CA ILE A 10 3.99 12.06 -6.99
C ILE A 10 3.96 10.62 -6.47
N VAL A 11 2.92 9.84 -6.82
CA VAL A 11 2.83 8.42 -6.46
C VAL A 11 4.00 7.63 -7.04
N GLY A 12 4.34 7.87 -8.31
CA GLY A 12 5.49 7.25 -8.96
C GLY A 12 6.80 7.60 -8.27
N PHE A 13 7.01 8.86 -7.90
CA PHE A 13 8.18 9.28 -7.12
C PHE A 13 8.24 8.60 -5.74
N ALA A 14 7.10 8.55 -5.02
CA ALA A 14 7.00 7.92 -3.71
C ALA A 14 7.24 6.40 -3.74
N SER A 15 6.99 5.74 -4.87
CA SER A 15 7.23 4.29 -5.02
C SER A 15 8.70 3.89 -4.80
N GLY A 16 9.66 4.83 -4.93
CA GLY A 16 11.07 4.61 -4.61
C GLY A 16 11.31 4.20 -3.14
N ALA A 17 10.39 4.55 -2.24
CA ALA A 17 10.47 4.14 -0.83
C ALA A 17 10.47 2.62 -0.64
N ILE A 18 9.94 1.84 -1.60
CA ILE A 18 9.93 0.38 -1.56
C ILE A 18 11.37 -0.17 -1.51
N VAL A 19 12.28 0.40 -2.30
CA VAL A 19 13.69 -0.04 -2.34
C VAL A 19 14.38 0.25 -1.01
N ILE A 20 14.11 1.43 -0.43
CA ILE A 20 14.65 1.84 0.87
C ILE A 20 14.12 0.90 1.97
N GLY A 21 12.83 0.58 1.96
CA GLY A 21 12.22 -0.35 2.91
C GLY A 21 12.85 -1.74 2.85
N MET A 22 13.14 -2.25 1.64
CA MET A 22 13.83 -3.54 1.47
C MET A 22 15.27 -3.52 2.00
N ALA A 23 15.98 -2.40 1.86
CA ALA A 23 17.30 -2.23 2.46
C ALA A 23 17.23 -2.19 4.00
N PHE A 24 16.33 -1.36 4.53
CA PHE A 24 16.08 -1.22 5.97
C PHE A 24 15.75 -2.55 6.66
N VAL A 25 14.89 -3.37 6.02
CA VAL A 25 14.49 -4.68 6.53
C VAL A 25 15.66 -5.68 6.55
N LYS A 26 16.54 -5.63 5.54
CA LYS A 26 17.75 -6.47 5.52
C LYS A 26 18.75 -6.06 6.59
N GLU A 27 18.92 -4.77 6.84
CA GLU A 27 19.84 -4.26 7.87
C GLU A 27 19.37 -4.59 9.29
N SER A 28 18.05 -4.76 9.48
CA SER A 28 17.44 -5.01 10.78
C SER A 28 17.76 -6.40 11.37
N VAL A 29 18.38 -7.29 10.60
CA VAL A 29 18.63 -8.69 11.00
C VAL A 29 20.05 -9.15 10.64
N PRO A 30 20.59 -10.18 11.32
CA PRO A 30 21.88 -10.77 10.96
C PRO A 30 21.90 -11.31 9.52
N LEU A 31 23.08 -11.30 8.90
CA LEU A 31 23.27 -11.66 7.49
C LEU A 31 22.72 -13.07 7.15
N ALA A 32 22.79 -14.00 8.11
CA ALA A 32 22.28 -15.37 7.95
C ALA A 32 20.75 -15.44 7.77
N LEU A 33 20.00 -14.45 8.27
CA LEU A 33 18.53 -14.40 8.21
C LEU A 33 18.00 -13.37 7.19
N ALA A 34 18.90 -12.62 6.55
CA ALA A 34 18.54 -11.56 5.60
C ALA A 34 17.68 -12.08 4.42
N GLY A 35 17.92 -13.33 3.98
CA GLY A 35 17.10 -13.97 2.94
C GLY A 35 15.65 -14.20 3.36
N THR A 36 15.43 -14.75 4.56
CA THR A 36 14.10 -15.03 5.10
C THR A 36 13.29 -13.76 5.33
N VAL A 37 13.95 -12.74 5.88
CA VAL A 37 13.32 -11.46 6.23
C VAL A 37 13.00 -10.64 4.97
N SER A 38 13.86 -10.70 3.94
CA SER A 38 13.54 -10.16 2.62
C SER A 38 12.35 -10.87 1.96
N GLY A 39 12.20 -12.19 2.17
CA GLY A 39 11.04 -12.95 1.69
C GLY A 39 9.74 -12.54 2.37
N ILE A 40 9.76 -12.40 3.70
CA ILE A 40 8.61 -11.92 4.48
C ILE A 40 8.22 -10.49 4.08
N SER A 41 9.20 -9.61 3.85
CA SER A 41 8.95 -8.24 3.38
C SER A 41 8.22 -8.21 2.04
N ASN A 42 8.64 -9.04 1.08
CA ASN A 42 7.98 -9.15 -0.22
C ASN A 42 6.55 -9.68 -0.07
N MET A 43 6.36 -10.74 0.72
CA MET A 43 5.02 -11.26 1.02
C MET A 43 4.12 -10.21 1.67
N GLY A 44 4.64 -9.37 2.56
CA GLY A 44 3.88 -8.27 3.16
C GLY A 44 3.41 -7.24 2.13
N MET A 45 4.27 -6.89 1.17
CA MET A 45 3.92 -5.97 0.08
C MET A 45 2.79 -6.54 -0.80
N GLU A 46 2.92 -7.80 -1.21
CA GLU A 46 1.90 -8.46 -2.02
C GLU A 46 0.60 -8.72 -1.24
N MET A 47 0.69 -9.04 0.05
CA MET A 47 -0.49 -9.21 0.91
C MET A 47 -1.33 -7.93 0.98
N GLY A 48 -0.68 -6.76 0.97
CA GLY A 48 -1.37 -5.47 0.90
C GLY A 48 -2.26 -5.36 -0.34
N SER A 49 -1.77 -5.78 -1.52
CA SER A 49 -2.56 -5.75 -2.76
C SER A 49 -3.71 -6.77 -2.72
N MET A 50 -3.46 -7.96 -2.16
CA MET A 50 -4.46 -9.03 -2.00
C MET A 50 -5.61 -8.64 -1.07
N ILE A 51 -5.37 -7.84 -0.04
CA ILE A 51 -6.42 -7.36 0.88
C ILE A 51 -7.14 -6.14 0.29
N LEU A 52 -6.40 -5.22 -0.32
CA LEU A 52 -6.94 -3.95 -0.78
C LEU A 52 -7.89 -4.11 -1.97
N GLN A 53 -7.57 -5.00 -2.92
CA GLN A 53 -8.43 -5.29 -4.07
C GLN A 53 -9.86 -5.74 -3.68
N PRO A 54 -10.05 -6.77 -2.84
CA PRO A 54 -11.38 -7.18 -2.39
C PRO A 54 -12.02 -6.16 -1.44
N ALA A 55 -11.26 -5.48 -0.59
CA ALA A 55 -11.81 -4.45 0.30
C ALA A 55 -12.45 -3.30 -0.50
N ILE A 56 -11.78 -2.82 -1.55
CA ILE A 56 -12.33 -1.83 -2.47
C ILE A 56 -13.59 -2.37 -3.15
N GLY A 57 -13.54 -3.62 -3.65
CA GLY A 57 -14.70 -4.28 -4.26
C GLY A 57 -15.91 -4.37 -3.33
N LEU A 58 -15.71 -4.69 -2.05
CA LEU A 58 -16.76 -4.73 -1.04
C LEU A 58 -17.34 -3.35 -0.75
N VAL A 59 -16.49 -2.31 -0.64
CA VAL A 59 -16.96 -0.93 -0.42
C VAL A 59 -17.83 -0.45 -1.58
N LEU A 60 -17.44 -0.79 -2.81
CA LEU A 60 -18.22 -0.50 -4.02
C LEU A 60 -19.54 -1.27 -4.03
N ASP A 61 -19.53 -2.57 -3.71
CA ASP A 61 -20.72 -3.43 -3.66
C ASP A 61 -21.73 -2.96 -2.59
N LEU A 62 -21.25 -2.55 -1.41
CA LEU A 62 -22.09 -2.02 -0.31
C LEU A 62 -22.75 -0.67 -0.62
N LYS A 63 -22.16 0.11 -1.52
CA LYS A 63 -22.67 1.42 -1.96
C LYS A 63 -23.38 1.36 -3.30
N TRP A 64 -23.59 0.16 -3.81
CA TRP A 64 -24.33 -0.03 -5.05
C TRP A 64 -25.83 0.12 -4.80
N ASP A 65 -26.41 1.19 -5.35
CA ASP A 65 -27.86 1.49 -5.25
C ASP A 65 -28.75 0.64 -6.17
N GLY A 66 -28.23 -0.48 -6.70
CA GLY A 66 -28.95 -1.35 -7.63
C GLY A 66 -29.10 -0.77 -9.06
N LEU A 67 -28.49 0.38 -9.35
CA LEU A 67 -28.46 0.95 -10.70
C LEU A 67 -27.64 0.06 -11.64
N LEU A 68 -28.29 -0.41 -12.70
CA LEU A 68 -27.72 -1.18 -13.79
C LEU A 68 -27.97 -0.43 -15.09
N GLU A 69 -26.91 0.09 -15.71
CA GLU A 69 -26.97 0.53 -17.11
C GLU A 69 -26.37 -0.56 -17.99
N ASN A 70 -27.14 -1.03 -18.98
CA ASN A 70 -26.68 -2.04 -19.94
C ASN A 70 -26.10 -3.33 -19.30
N GLY A 71 -26.62 -3.74 -18.15
CA GLY A 71 -26.16 -4.92 -17.41
C GLY A 71 -24.84 -4.73 -16.64
N THR A 72 -24.29 -3.51 -16.63
CA THR A 72 -23.10 -3.15 -15.85
C THR A 72 -23.51 -2.33 -14.63
N ARG A 73 -22.92 -2.65 -13.47
CA ARG A 73 -23.17 -1.91 -12.23
C ARG A 73 -22.61 -0.51 -12.37
N VAL A 74 -23.48 0.50 -12.30
CA VAL A 74 -23.06 1.90 -12.29
C VAL A 74 -22.89 2.30 -10.83
N TYR A 75 -21.66 2.70 -10.49
CA TYR A 75 -21.31 3.16 -9.16
C TYR A 75 -21.31 4.68 -9.13
N ASP A 76 -21.94 5.25 -8.11
CA ASP A 76 -21.94 6.69 -7.90
C ASP A 76 -20.54 7.22 -7.56
N LEU A 77 -20.31 8.50 -7.85
CA LEU A 77 -19.05 9.19 -7.61
C LEU A 77 -18.64 9.15 -6.12
N ASN A 78 -19.63 9.14 -5.22
CA ASN A 78 -19.41 9.01 -3.78
C ASN A 78 -18.85 7.63 -3.38
N ALA A 79 -19.26 6.55 -4.07
CA ALA A 79 -18.73 5.21 -3.83
C ALA A 79 -17.24 5.13 -4.19
N PHE A 80 -16.85 5.77 -5.29
CA PHE A 80 -15.44 5.90 -5.68
C PHE A 80 -14.63 6.69 -4.66
N HIS A 81 -15.12 7.85 -4.18
CA HIS A 81 -14.42 8.62 -3.15
C HIS A 81 -14.20 7.82 -1.86
N MET A 82 -15.18 7.03 -1.43
CA MET A 82 -15.05 6.15 -0.26
C MET A 82 -14.03 5.03 -0.48
N ALA A 83 -14.04 4.39 -1.66
CA ALA A 83 -13.08 3.36 -2.01
C ALA A 83 -11.64 3.90 -2.06
N PHE A 84 -11.40 5.05 -2.69
CA PHE A 84 -10.10 5.71 -2.68
C PHE A 84 -9.71 6.21 -1.27
N GLY A 85 -10.70 6.60 -0.45
CA GLY A 85 -10.48 6.94 0.96
C GLY A 85 -9.86 5.80 1.77
N ALA A 86 -10.20 4.54 1.47
CA ALA A 86 -9.57 3.37 2.11
C ALA A 86 -8.07 3.27 1.78
N ILE A 87 -7.69 3.55 0.54
CA ILE A 87 -6.27 3.57 0.10
C ILE A 87 -5.50 4.66 0.84
N ILE A 88 -6.09 5.85 0.95
CA ILE A 88 -5.49 6.98 1.68
C ILE A 88 -5.36 6.64 3.16
N GLY A 89 -6.38 6.05 3.78
CA GLY A 89 -6.36 5.61 5.18
C GLY A 89 -5.26 4.60 5.48
N LEU A 90 -5.11 3.57 4.62
CA LEU A 90 -4.01 2.60 4.72
C LEU A 90 -2.64 3.24 4.54
N SER A 91 -2.53 4.21 3.64
CA SER A 91 -1.28 4.94 3.41
C SER A 91 -0.87 5.75 4.65
N ILE A 92 -1.82 6.47 5.27
CA ILE A 92 -1.59 7.21 6.53
C ILE A 92 -1.22 6.24 7.66
N LEU A 93 -1.93 5.12 7.77
CA LEU A 93 -1.62 4.09 8.76
C LEU A 93 -0.20 3.55 8.57
N GLY A 94 0.21 3.27 7.33
CA GLY A 94 1.58 2.85 7.02
C GLY A 94 2.63 3.89 7.43
N THR A 95 2.38 5.17 7.16
CA THR A 95 3.26 6.26 7.62
C THR A 95 3.37 6.31 9.14
N ILE A 96 2.26 6.15 9.87
CA ILE A 96 2.25 6.11 11.33
C ILE A 96 3.04 4.89 11.84
N LEU A 97 2.84 3.71 11.25
CA LEU A 97 3.55 2.49 11.65
C LEU A 97 5.07 2.60 11.46
N ILE A 98 5.53 3.31 10.43
CA ILE A 98 6.96 3.59 10.23
C ILE A 98 7.55 4.38 11.40
N THR A 99 6.80 5.26 12.05
CA THR A 99 7.31 6.01 13.23
C THR A 99 7.61 5.12 14.43
N PHE A 100 7.06 3.91 14.48
CA PHE A 100 7.38 2.90 15.49
C PHE A 100 8.55 2.00 15.08
N ALA A 101 9.00 2.07 13.83
CA ALA A 101 10.15 1.31 13.37
C ALA A 101 11.42 1.87 14.03
N LYS A 102 12.23 0.98 14.59
CA LYS A 102 13.51 1.35 15.22
C LYS A 102 14.53 1.64 14.13
N GLU A 103 15.17 2.80 14.17
CA GLU A 103 16.19 3.17 13.18
C GLU A 103 17.39 2.22 13.24
N THR A 104 17.82 1.74 12.06
CA THR A 104 18.96 0.84 11.88
C THR A 104 20.27 1.59 11.59
N PHE A 105 20.23 2.92 11.41
CA PHE A 105 21.40 3.79 11.14
C PHE A 105 22.32 3.31 9.99
N CYS A 106 21.77 2.65 8.97
CA CYS A 106 22.55 2.01 7.89
C CYS A 106 23.61 1.03 8.40
N GLN A 107 23.42 0.50 9.61
CA GLN A 107 24.27 -0.50 10.22
C GLN A 107 23.52 -1.81 10.25
N GLN A 108 24.03 -2.78 9.50
CA GLN A 108 23.51 -4.14 9.58
C GLN A 108 23.75 -4.66 11.00
N LEU A 109 22.71 -5.23 11.62
CA LEU A 109 22.79 -5.86 12.94
C LEU A 109 23.87 -6.97 12.91
N HIS A 110 25.05 -6.64 13.39
CA HIS A 110 26.18 -7.56 13.55
C HIS A 110 26.05 -8.17 14.95
N GLU A 111 25.98 -9.49 15.03
CA GLU A 111 26.50 -10.21 16.20
C GLU A 111 28.01 -10.36 16.06
#